data_AF-A0A6A3HVS7-F1
#
_entry.id   AF-A0A6A3HVS7-F1
#
_cell.length_a   1.000
_cell.length_b   1.000
_cell.length_c   1.000
_cell.angle_alpha   90.00
_cell.angle_beta   90.00
_cell.angle_gamma   90.00
#
_symmetry.space_group_name_H-M   'P 1'
#
loop_
_entity.id
_entity.type
_entity.pdbx_description
1 polymer ?
#
loop_
_entity_poly.entity_id
_entity_poly.type
_entity_poly.pdbx_seq_one_letter_code
_entity_poly.pdbx_strand_id
1 'polypeptide(L)'
;MARWLSFFAEYNFQVEYKPGRLNVVADALSRRSDYAVHKADANAIGVVRTSTPSLSLLDDVRSAYTKDAVDDNADRIVVPDDHELKLRITYEYHDAPTSGHQGREKTYLLLTRDFFWSHQYKWVRKYVRACEVCQRVKPAPFSQAPLQSLPTPSEC
;
A
#
# COMPACT_ATOMS: atom_id res chain seq x y z
N MET A 1 12.40 8.53 22.88
CA MET A 1 11.61 9.17 23.95
C MET A 1 11.03 10.48 23.45
N ALA A 2 9.80 10.79 23.87
CA ALA A 2 8.86 11.65 23.13
C ALA A 2 9.23 13.14 23.09
N ARG A 3 9.65 13.63 21.91
CA ARG A 3 9.98 15.04 21.61
C ARG A 3 8.80 16.01 21.80
N TRP A 4 7.58 15.49 21.89
CA TRP A 4 6.34 16.25 21.96
C TRP A 4 5.86 16.54 23.38
N LEU A 5 6.40 15.85 24.40
CA LEU A 5 5.96 16.04 25.79
C LEU A 5 6.28 17.46 26.29
N SER A 6 7.44 18.00 25.92
CA SER A 6 7.87 19.34 26.34
C SER A 6 6.96 20.44 25.78
N PHE A 7 6.45 20.27 24.55
CA PHE A 7 5.56 21.23 23.90
C PHE A 7 4.18 21.27 24.56
N PHE A 8 3.62 20.12 24.93
CA PHE A 8 2.31 20.06 25.57
C PHE A 8 2.34 20.44 27.05
N ALA A 9 3.50 20.32 27.72
CA ALA A 9 3.66 20.71 29.12
C ALA A 9 3.48 22.22 29.37
N GLU A 10 3.58 23.06 28.33
CA GLU A 10 3.36 24.50 28.41
C GLU A 10 1.86 24.86 28.49
N TYR A 11 0.96 23.92 28.22
CA TYR A 11 -0.49 24.16 28.18
C TYR A 11 -1.22 23.44 29.31
N ASN A 12 -2.13 24.16 29.97
CA ASN A 12 -3.10 23.56 30.89
C ASN A 12 -4.35 23.16 30.11
N PHE A 13 -4.50 21.87 29.81
CA PHE A 13 -5.69 21.34 29.16
C PHE A 13 -6.36 20.25 30.00
N GLN A 14 -7.68 20.17 29.90
CA GLN A 14 -8.47 19.07 30.47
C GLN A 14 -8.92 18.15 29.33
N VAL A 15 -8.65 16.86 29.48
CA VAL A 15 -9.06 15.84 28.51
C VAL A 15 -10.46 15.36 28.90
N GLU A 16 -11.46 15.76 28.13
CA GLU A 16 -12.84 15.30 28.29
C GLU A 16 -13.20 14.29 27.21
N TYR A 17 -13.86 13.21 27.62
CA TYR A 17 -14.38 12.21 26.68
C TYR A 17 -15.63 12.74 25.97
N LYS A 18 -15.59 12.77 24.63
CA LYS A 18 -16.75 13.08 23.79
C LYS A 18 -17.22 11.84 23.04
N PRO A 19 -18.43 11.32 23.31
CA PRO A 19 -19.01 10.22 22.56
C PRO A 19 -19.01 10.47 21.05
N GLY A 20 -18.67 9.46 20.24
CA GLY A 20 -18.44 9.60 18.80
C GLY A 20 -19.62 10.21 18.02
N ARG A 21 -20.86 9.95 18.45
CA ARG A 21 -22.08 10.54 17.84
C ARG A 21 -22.14 12.07 17.98
N LEU A 22 -21.56 12.62 19.04
CA LEU A 22 -21.44 14.08 19.26
C LEU A 22 -20.14 14.64 18.67
N ASN A 23 -19.18 13.77 18.35
CA ASN A 23 -17.91 14.12 17.72
C ASN A 23 -18.02 14.15 16.18
N VAL A 24 -19.09 14.75 15.66
CA VAL A 24 -19.43 14.79 14.22
C VAL A 24 -18.32 15.47 13.38
N VAL A 25 -17.53 16.30 14.03
CA VAL A 25 -16.55 17.22 13.41
C VAL A 25 -15.10 16.78 13.69
N ALA A 26 -14.89 15.58 14.24
CA ALA A 26 -13.56 15.05 14.61
C ALA A 26 -12.51 15.17 13.49
N ASP A 27 -12.96 15.04 12.25
CA ASP A 27 -12.13 14.98 11.05
C ASP A 27 -12.33 16.21 10.13
N ALA A 28 -12.96 17.28 10.62
CA ALA A 28 -13.18 18.50 9.82
C ALA A 28 -11.89 19.27 9.54
N LEU A 29 -10.89 19.19 10.43
CA LEU A 29 -9.58 19.81 10.20
C LEU A 29 -8.79 19.09 9.08
N SER A 30 -8.89 17.76 8.96
CA SER A 30 -8.31 17.01 7.83
C SER A 30 -9.03 17.22 6.49
N ARG A 31 -10.24 17.79 6.51
CA ARG A 31 -11.10 17.97 5.32
C ARG A 31 -11.11 19.38 4.77
N ARG A 32 -10.33 20.32 5.32
CA ARG A 32 -10.34 21.69 4.79
C ARG A 32 -9.75 21.72 3.37
N SER A 33 -10.45 22.39 2.47
CA SER A 33 -10.08 22.47 1.05
C SER A 33 -8.78 23.24 0.79
N ASP A 34 -8.36 24.10 1.73
CA ASP A 34 -7.09 24.81 1.67
C ASP A 34 -5.87 23.92 2.01
N TYR A 35 -6.08 22.76 2.62
CA TYR A 35 -5.09 21.68 2.71
C TYR A 35 -5.10 20.74 1.50
N ALA A 36 -6.02 20.93 0.54
CA ALA A 36 -5.96 20.18 -0.70
C ALA A 36 -4.65 20.58 -1.40
N VAL A 37 -3.67 19.69 -1.31
CA VAL A 37 -2.42 19.76 -2.07
C VAL A 37 -2.82 20.09 -3.49
N HIS A 38 -2.38 21.26 -3.98
CA HIS A 38 -2.47 21.59 -5.41
C HIS A 38 -2.09 20.33 -6.15
N LYS A 39 -2.95 19.82 -7.03
CA LYS A 39 -2.61 18.68 -7.88
C LYS A 39 -1.42 19.10 -8.71
N ALA A 40 -0.22 18.90 -8.17
CA ALA A 40 1.00 18.89 -8.93
C ALA A 40 0.78 17.82 -9.98
N ASP A 41 0.98 18.20 -11.24
CA ASP A 41 0.91 17.27 -12.35
C ASP A 41 1.66 16.01 -11.92
N ALA A 42 0.98 14.86 -11.92
CA ALA A 42 1.55 13.60 -11.46
C ALA A 42 2.81 13.21 -12.26
N ASN A 43 3.07 13.91 -13.37
CA ASN A 43 4.25 13.79 -14.22
C ASN A 43 5.42 14.73 -13.85
N ALA A 44 5.23 15.73 -12.98
CA ALA A 44 6.26 16.70 -12.59
C ALA A 44 6.91 16.38 -11.24
N ILE A 45 6.29 15.50 -10.44
CA ILE A 45 6.99 14.87 -9.33
C ILE A 45 7.87 13.82 -9.98
N GLY A 46 9.18 14.08 -10.04
CA GLY A 46 10.17 13.02 -10.17
C GLY A 46 9.98 12.09 -8.98
N VAL A 47 9.04 11.15 -9.10
CA VAL A 47 8.81 10.11 -8.11
C VAL A 47 10.13 9.38 -8.08
N VAL A 48 10.93 9.66 -7.04
CA VAL A 48 12.04 8.81 -6.67
C VAL A 48 11.49 7.40 -6.75
N ARG A 49 12.12 6.59 -7.58
CA ARG A 49 11.82 5.19 -7.85
C ARG A 49 11.85 4.40 -6.54
N THR A 50 10.84 4.54 -5.70
CA THR A 50 10.80 3.92 -4.35
C THR A 50 10.41 2.45 -4.44
N SER A 51 9.87 2.02 -5.57
CA SER A 51 9.50 0.62 -5.82
C SER A 51 9.84 0.25 -7.26
N THR A 52 11.09 0.49 -7.67
CA THR A 52 11.64 -0.24 -8.81
C THR A 52 12.16 -1.58 -8.33
N PRO A 53 12.01 -2.66 -9.11
CA PRO A 53 12.89 -3.80 -8.94
C PRO A 53 14.33 -3.32 -8.98
N SER A 54 15.25 -4.05 -8.34
CA SER A 54 16.67 -3.87 -8.59
C SER A 54 16.89 -3.77 -10.09
N LEU A 55 17.59 -2.72 -10.53
CA LEU A 55 17.86 -2.44 -11.95
C LEU A 55 18.36 -3.71 -12.68
N SER A 56 19.11 -4.55 -11.97
CA SER A 56 19.57 -5.87 -12.42
C SER A 56 18.46 -6.83 -12.88
N LEU A 57 17.32 -6.93 -12.20
CA LEU A 57 16.29 -7.91 -12.58
C LEU A 57 15.63 -7.53 -13.92
N LEU A 58 15.41 -6.23 -14.16
CA LEU A 58 14.88 -5.77 -15.44
C LEU A 58 15.89 -6.00 -16.57
N ASP A 59 17.17 -5.71 -16.31
CA ASP A 59 18.23 -5.89 -17.31
C ASP A 59 18.48 -7.38 -17.62
N ASP A 60 18.45 -8.24 -16.61
CA ASP A 60 18.60 -9.70 -16.74
C ASP A 60 17.44 -10.31 -17.54
N VAL A 61 16.19 -9.94 -17.20
CA VAL A 61 15.01 -10.46 -17.91
C VAL A 61 14.95 -9.89 -19.32
N ARG A 62 15.31 -8.61 -19.51
CA ARG A 62 15.43 -8.03 -20.84
C ARG A 62 16.48 -8.79 -21.66
N SER A 63 17.69 -8.97 -21.16
CA SER A 63 18.76 -9.68 -21.87
C SER A 63 18.41 -11.13 -22.25
N ALA A 64 17.72 -11.83 -21.35
CA ALA A 64 17.34 -13.22 -21.57
C ALA A 64 16.14 -13.40 -22.51
N TYR A 65 15.20 -12.45 -22.54
CA TYR A 65 13.90 -12.62 -23.23
C TYR A 65 13.61 -11.60 -24.35
N THR A 66 14.49 -10.62 -24.63
CA THR A 66 14.31 -9.71 -25.79
C THR A 66 14.59 -10.35 -27.15
N LYS A 67 15.13 -11.57 -27.20
CA LYS A 67 15.43 -12.23 -28.48
C LYS A 67 14.17 -12.61 -29.29
N ASP A 68 12.99 -12.58 -28.67
CA ASP A 68 11.70 -12.85 -29.31
C ASP A 68 10.79 -11.61 -29.38
N ALA A 69 11.30 -10.41 -29.05
CA ALA A 69 10.53 -9.18 -29.09
C ALA A 69 10.42 -8.67 -30.54
N VAL A 70 9.19 -8.65 -31.06
CA VAL A 70 8.86 -8.23 -32.44
C VAL A 70 8.94 -6.70 -32.61
N ASP A 71 9.24 -5.94 -31.56
CA ASP A 71 9.35 -4.49 -31.63
C ASP A 71 10.19 -3.97 -30.46
N ASP A 72 11.32 -3.32 -30.74
CA ASP A 72 12.17 -2.63 -29.75
C ASP A 72 11.43 -1.47 -29.04
N ASN A 73 10.22 -1.13 -29.50
CA ASN A 73 9.35 -0.09 -28.99
C ASN A 73 8.21 -0.60 -28.07
N ALA A 74 8.19 -1.89 -27.70
CA ALA A 74 7.24 -2.38 -26.72
C ALA A 74 7.61 -1.88 -25.30
N ASP A 75 6.76 -1.02 -24.72
CA ASP A 75 6.90 -0.50 -23.34
C ASP A 75 6.97 -1.60 -22.27
N ARG A 76 6.64 -2.87 -22.61
CA ARG A 76 6.52 -4.00 -21.67
C ARG A 76 7.17 -5.25 -22.20
N ILE A 77 7.82 -6.00 -21.31
CA ILE A 77 8.44 -7.29 -21.62
C ILE A 77 7.37 -8.40 -21.52
N VAL A 78 7.16 -9.14 -22.61
CA VAL A 78 6.29 -10.32 -22.59
C VAL A 78 7.03 -11.48 -21.93
N VAL A 79 6.47 -11.97 -20.82
CA VAL A 79 7.04 -13.05 -20.02
C VAL A 79 6.45 -14.39 -20.51
N PRO A 80 7.27 -15.36 -20.91
CA PRO A 80 6.81 -16.71 -21.27
C PRO A 80 6.06 -17.41 -20.12
N ASP A 81 5.47 -18.57 -20.39
CA ASP A 81 4.81 -19.38 -19.34
C ASP A 81 5.80 -20.12 -18.43
N ASP A 82 6.72 -19.36 -17.84
CA ASP A 82 7.71 -19.81 -16.86
C ASP A 82 7.26 -19.42 -15.45
N HIS A 83 6.98 -20.42 -14.63
CA HIS A 83 6.53 -20.25 -13.24
C HIS A 83 7.57 -19.54 -12.38
N GLU A 84 8.85 -19.93 -12.50
CA GLU A 84 9.93 -19.42 -11.65
C GLU A 84 10.26 -17.96 -11.98
N LEU A 85 10.21 -17.62 -13.27
CA LEU A 85 10.34 -16.23 -13.69
C LEU A 85 9.20 -15.36 -13.16
N LYS A 86 7.95 -15.81 -13.31
CA LYS A 86 6.78 -15.10 -12.78
C LYS A 86 6.87 -14.95 -11.26
N LEU A 87 7.35 -15.96 -10.55
CA LEU A 87 7.54 -15.93 -9.10
C LEU A 87 8.57 -14.88 -8.71
N ARG A 88 9.74 -14.89 -9.35
CA ARG A 88 10.83 -13.95 -9.10
C ARG A 88 10.44 -12.50 -9.37
N ILE A 89 9.76 -12.25 -10.48
CA ILE A 89 9.19 -10.92 -10.79
C ILE A 89 8.20 -10.52 -9.69
N THR A 90 7.29 -11.41 -9.29
CA THR A 90 6.28 -11.06 -8.28
C THR A 90 6.90 -10.79 -6.91
N TYR A 91 7.90 -11.57 -6.52
CA TYR A 91 8.67 -11.38 -5.29
C TYR A 91 9.32 -9.99 -5.23
N GLU A 92 9.99 -9.59 -6.30
CA GLU A 92 10.68 -8.30 -6.34
C GLU A 92 9.71 -7.11 -6.17
N TYR A 93 8.49 -7.22 -6.70
CA TYR A 93 7.48 -6.16 -6.60
C TYR A 93 6.62 -6.23 -5.35
N HIS A 94 6.72 -7.30 -4.54
CA HIS A 94 5.90 -7.47 -3.34
C HIS A 94 6.72 -7.59 -2.06
N ASP A 95 7.70 -8.50 -2.04
CA ASP A 95 8.45 -8.93 -0.87
C ASP A 95 9.77 -8.19 -0.70
N ALA A 96 10.28 -7.57 -1.77
CA ALA A 96 11.49 -6.77 -1.65
C ALA A 96 11.34 -5.71 -0.53
N PRO A 97 12.37 -5.48 0.30
CA PRO A 97 12.28 -4.52 1.41
C PRO A 97 11.84 -3.12 0.99
N THR A 98 12.14 -2.72 -0.25
CA THR A 98 11.73 -1.45 -0.87
C THR A 98 10.26 -1.43 -1.29
N SER A 99 9.67 -2.59 -1.57
CA SER A 99 8.26 -2.74 -1.96
C SER A 99 7.34 -2.68 -0.74
N GLY A 100 7.75 -3.23 0.41
CA GLY A 100 6.99 -3.07 1.65
C GLY A 100 5.63 -3.77 1.63
N HIS A 101 5.53 -4.94 0.98
CA HIS A 101 4.34 -5.80 0.97
C HIS A 101 3.05 -5.07 0.57
N GLN A 102 3.10 -4.32 -0.53
CA GLN A 102 1.91 -3.57 -0.97
C GLN A 102 0.74 -4.51 -1.26
N GLY A 103 -0.47 -4.01 -1.07
CA GLY A 103 -1.68 -4.75 -1.38
C GLY A 103 -1.80 -5.09 -2.87
N ARG A 104 -2.62 -6.11 -3.16
CA ARG A 104 -2.87 -6.69 -4.50
C ARG A 104 -2.90 -5.68 -5.64
N GLU A 105 -3.69 -4.61 -5.52
CA GLU A 105 -3.87 -3.62 -6.59
C GLU A 105 -2.57 -2.89 -6.92
N LYS A 106 -1.81 -2.47 -5.91
CA LYS A 106 -0.54 -1.76 -6.12
C LYS A 106 0.51 -2.67 -6.74
N THR A 107 0.65 -3.90 -6.23
CA THR A 107 1.57 -4.89 -6.81
C THR A 107 1.24 -5.15 -8.27
N TYR A 108 -0.04 -5.32 -8.62
CA TYR A 108 -0.48 -5.51 -10.00
C TYR A 108 -0.14 -4.31 -10.91
N LEU A 109 -0.43 -3.09 -10.46
CA LEU A 109 -0.15 -1.87 -11.25
C LEU A 109 1.34 -1.67 -11.51
N LEU A 110 2.19 -1.93 -10.51
CA LEU A 110 3.64 -1.77 -10.67
C LEU A 110 4.20 -2.85 -11.61
N LEU A 111 3.79 -4.10 -11.43
CA LEU A 111 4.26 -5.23 -12.21
C LEU A 111 3.85 -5.15 -13.68
N THR A 112 2.61 -4.72 -13.95
CA THR A 112 2.08 -4.59 -15.32
C THR A 112 2.62 -3.40 -16.09
N ARG A 113 3.33 -2.47 -15.42
CA ARG A 113 4.05 -1.39 -16.10
C ARG A 113 5.21 -1.92 -16.91
N ASP A 114 5.91 -2.93 -16.38
CA ASP A 114 7.19 -3.38 -16.94
C ASP A 114 7.06 -4.77 -17.60
N PHE A 115 6.09 -5.60 -17.18
CA PHE A 115 5.91 -6.99 -17.66
C PHE A 115 4.48 -7.33 -18.07
N PHE A 116 4.34 -8.25 -19.03
CA PHE A 116 3.06 -8.77 -19.50
C PHE A 116 3.04 -10.31 -19.60
N TRP A 117 1.94 -10.95 -19.17
CA TRP A 117 1.62 -12.36 -19.45
C TRP A 117 0.11 -12.60 -19.31
N SER A 118 -0.40 -13.79 -19.64
CA SER A 118 -1.83 -14.10 -19.49
C SER A 118 -2.23 -14.23 -18.01
N HIS A 119 -3.42 -13.72 -17.66
CA HIS A 119 -3.99 -13.83 -16.30
C HIS A 119 -3.13 -13.25 -15.14
N GLN A 120 -2.32 -12.20 -15.39
CA GLN A 120 -1.44 -11.59 -14.37
C GLN A 120 -2.18 -11.22 -13.09
N TYR A 121 -3.38 -10.65 -13.20
CA TYR A 121 -4.16 -10.27 -12.03
C TYR A 121 -4.52 -11.46 -11.14
N LYS A 122 -4.88 -12.61 -11.75
CA LYS A 122 -5.20 -13.85 -11.02
C LYS A 122 -3.96 -14.38 -10.30
N TRP A 123 -2.80 -14.30 -10.96
CA TRP A 123 -1.51 -14.66 -10.39
C TRP A 123 -1.17 -13.78 -9.18
N VAL A 124 -1.13 -12.46 -9.35
CA VAL A 124 -0.82 -11.49 -8.28
C VAL A 124 -1.79 -11.63 -7.11
N ARG A 125 -3.09 -11.77 -7.39
CA ARG A 125 -4.10 -12.01 -6.34
C ARG A 125 -3.78 -13.25 -5.52
N LYS A 126 -3.42 -14.37 -6.17
CA LYS A 126 -3.11 -15.63 -5.48
C LYS A 126 -1.84 -15.48 -4.64
N TYR A 127 -0.81 -14.86 -5.20
CA TYR A 127 0.46 -14.62 -4.54
C TYR A 127 0.31 -13.75 -3.28
N VAL A 128 -0.26 -12.55 -3.42
CA VAL A 128 -0.45 -11.62 -2.29
C VAL A 128 -1.39 -12.21 -1.23
N ARG A 129 -2.38 -13.03 -1.63
CA ARG A 129 -3.25 -13.73 -0.67
C ARG A 129 -2.48 -14.74 0.17
N ALA A 130 -1.43 -15.37 -0.37
CA ALA A 130 -0.61 -16.36 0.32
C ALA A 130 0.52 -15.73 1.17
N CYS A 131 0.78 -14.42 1.04
CA CYS A 131 1.83 -13.74 1.79
C CYS A 131 1.54 -13.72 3.30
N GLU A 132 2.39 -14.39 4.08
CA GLU A 132 2.26 -14.46 5.54
C GLU A 132 2.39 -13.09 6.21
N VAL A 133 3.30 -12.23 5.73
CA VAL A 133 3.51 -10.89 6.29
C VAL A 133 2.23 -10.06 6.16
N CYS A 134 1.62 -10.05 4.97
CA CYS A 134 0.34 -9.39 4.75
C CYS A 134 -0.78 -10.00 5.61
N GLN A 135 -0.83 -11.32 5.75
CA GLN A 135 -1.87 -12.00 6.54
C GLN A 135 -1.78 -11.67 8.03
N ARG A 136 -0.56 -11.57 8.59
CA ARG A 136 -0.35 -11.23 10.00
C ARG A 136 -0.74 -9.79 10.31
N VAL A 137 -0.48 -8.86 9.37
CA VAL A 137 -0.75 -7.43 9.56
C VAL A 137 -2.19 -7.07 9.25
N LYS A 138 -2.87 -7.79 8.34
CA LYS A 138 -4.24 -7.48 7.95
C LYS A 138 -5.23 -8.06 8.98
N PRO A 139 -5.91 -7.25 9.79
CA PRO A 139 -6.92 -7.77 10.69
C PRO A 139 -8.04 -8.44 9.88
N ALA A 140 -8.51 -9.59 10.35
CA ALA A 140 -9.75 -10.14 9.85
C ALA A 140 -10.84 -9.08 10.02
N PRO A 141 -11.73 -8.88 9.04
CA PRO A 141 -12.91 -8.06 9.24
C PRO A 141 -13.79 -8.78 10.28
N PHE A 142 -13.58 -8.48 11.55
CA PHE A 142 -14.48 -8.90 12.60
C PHE A 142 -15.68 -7.96 12.54
N SER A 143 -16.90 -8.51 12.46
CA SER A 143 -18.06 -7.71 12.82
C SER A 143 -17.89 -7.37 14.28
N GLN A 144 -17.71 -6.09 14.60
CA GLN A 144 -17.74 -5.63 15.98
C GLN A 144 -19.05 -6.14 16.61
N ALA A 145 -18.97 -6.87 17.72
CA ALA A 145 -20.16 -7.20 18.49
C ALA A 145 -20.89 -5.89 18.83
N PRO A 146 -22.23 -5.83 18.78
CA PRO A 146 -22.96 -4.62 19.14
C PRO A 146 -22.50 -4.13 20.52
N LEU A 147 -22.04 -2.88 20.60
CA LEU A 147 -21.59 -2.28 21.85
C LEU A 147 -22.81 -2.21 22.80
N GLN A 148 -22.82 -3.05 23.83
CA GLN A 148 -23.79 -2.95 24.92
C GLN A 148 -23.36 -1.84 25.88
N SER A 149 -24.30 -0.97 26.25
CA SER A 149 -24.06 0.04 27.29
C SER A 149 -23.94 -0.63 28.66
N LEU A 150 -22.92 -0.26 29.43
CA LEU A 150 -22.82 -0.65 30.84
C LEU A 150 -23.94 0.02 31.66
N PRO A 151 -24.49 -0.64 32.69
CA PRO A 151 -25.49 -0.04 33.56
C PRO A 151 -24.89 1.17 34.28
N THR A 152 -25.61 2.30 34.27
CA THR A 152 -25.24 3.49 35.05
C THR A 152 -25.35 3.16 36.54
N PRO A 153 -24.30 3.41 37.35
CA PRO A 153 -24.38 3.20 38.79
C PRO A 153 -25.46 4.10 39.37
N SER A 154 -26.31 3.52 40.23
CA SER A 154 -27.34 4.26 40.97
C SER A 154 -26.66 5.18 41.98
N GLU A 155 -27.04 6.46 41.97
CA GLU A 155 -26.60 7.42 42.99
C GLU A 155 -27.08 6.96 44.37
N CYS A 156 -26.15 6.96 45.34
CA CYS A 156 -26.44 6.72 46.76
C CYS A 156 -26.87 8.01 47.46
#